data_AF-A0A927AU84-F1
#
_entry.id   AF-A0A927AU84-F1
#
_cell.length_a   1.000
_cell.length_b   1.000
_cell.length_c   1.000
_cell.angle_alpha   90.00
_cell.angle_beta   90.00
_cell.angle_gamma   90.00
#
_symmetry.space_group_name_H-M   'P 1'
#
loop_
_entity.id
_entity.type
_entity.pdbx_description
1 polymer ?
#
loop_
_entity_poly.entity_id
_entity_poly.type
_entity_poly.pdbx_seq_one_letter_code
_entity_poly.pdbx_strand_id
1 'polypeptide(L)'
;MNGISKNYKLLRIRLCTLYSLVFFTASLLVTCRSGDKTGLVICWNDNRATGLVIPERYVVSIAPNSLSRLLSVRRQGVETAIAGQFQRSDEGMLFEPLVPFTRGLVYELWLRNKRLSEIEIPALADSDRPFLKGIYPSADTLPENLLKVYLQFSRPMREGQSLRYVTLLKNGTDTLSGTFLDLQPELWDADRTMLTLWLDPGRIKRNLHPNQQLGAPLQAGTTYRLVVSGEWPDAQGATLGKTLSKTFVTDARDGVSPDPMQWSMNHPPPGTSQPLVITFPEPLDYSLLLETFRIRREDSTLVSGTWRTSFDEEKIVFSSAKPWLAGNYTLRIESRLEDLAGNNLNRPFDRDITQNKSDTTFQVYKEKRFQIR
;
A
#
# COMPACT_ATOMS: atom_id res chain seq x y z
N MET A 1 27.37 -8.60 -77.76
CA MET A 1 27.67 -9.62 -76.72
C MET A 1 27.30 -9.00 -75.38
N ASN A 2 26.04 -9.18 -74.96
CA ASN A 2 25.58 -10.08 -73.88
C ASN A 2 26.04 -9.57 -72.50
N GLY A 3 25.20 -9.22 -71.52
CA GLY A 3 23.75 -9.30 -71.40
C GLY A 3 23.27 -8.90 -70.00
N ILE A 4 22.02 -8.38 -69.95
CA ILE A 4 20.91 -8.83 -69.08
C ILE A 4 21.04 -8.52 -67.56
N SER A 5 20.41 -7.44 -67.08
CA SER A 5 19.00 -7.31 -66.62
C SER A 5 18.71 -7.82 -65.20
N LYS A 6 18.33 -6.90 -64.31
CA LYS A 6 17.31 -7.17 -63.28
C LYS A 6 16.25 -6.07 -63.30
N ASN A 7 15.01 -6.55 -63.42
CA ASN A 7 13.77 -5.82 -63.59
C ASN A 7 13.33 -5.11 -62.30
N TYR A 8 12.98 -3.83 -62.41
CA TYR A 8 12.11 -3.15 -61.46
C TYR A 8 10.66 -3.24 -61.96
N LYS A 9 9.81 -3.98 -61.25
CA LYS A 9 8.35 -3.89 -61.45
C LYS A 9 7.78 -2.86 -60.49
N LEU A 10 7.42 -1.70 -61.05
CA LEU A 10 6.45 -0.77 -60.48
C LEU A 10 5.07 -1.43 -60.48
N LEU A 11 4.49 -1.64 -59.29
CA LEU A 11 3.06 -1.89 -59.15
C LEU A 11 2.44 -0.68 -58.45
N ARG A 12 1.54 0.01 -59.15
CA ARG A 12 0.71 1.09 -58.60
C ARG A 12 -0.20 0.52 -57.51
N ILE A 13 0.01 0.93 -56.27
CA ILE A 13 -0.93 0.69 -55.17
C ILE A 13 -1.80 1.95 -55.06
N ARG A 14 -3.11 1.80 -55.28
CA ARG A 14 -4.12 2.82 -54.94
C ARG A 14 -4.18 2.93 -53.42
N LEU A 15 -3.93 4.13 -52.87
CA LEU A 15 -4.27 4.43 -51.47
C LEU A 15 -5.80 4.46 -51.35
N CYS A 16 -6.38 3.41 -50.78
CA CYS A 16 -7.70 3.48 -50.15
C CYS A 16 -7.48 3.63 -48.64
N THR A 17 -7.63 4.86 -48.16
CA THR A 17 -7.71 5.22 -46.75
C THR A 17 -9.04 4.72 -46.18
N LEU A 18 -9.00 3.71 -45.32
CA LEU A 18 -10.08 3.40 -44.39
C LEU A 18 -9.58 3.73 -42.98
N TYR A 19 -9.95 4.93 -42.52
CA TYR A 19 -9.84 5.32 -41.13
C TYR A 19 -10.82 4.48 -40.30
N SER A 20 -10.29 3.57 -39.48
CA SER A 20 -11.04 3.01 -38.36
C SER A 20 -10.51 3.63 -37.07
N LEU A 21 -10.89 4.88 -36.81
CA LEU A 21 -10.83 5.45 -35.46
C LEU A 21 -11.94 4.79 -34.64
N VAL A 22 -11.59 3.79 -33.84
CA VAL A 22 -12.46 3.35 -32.74
C VAL A 22 -12.32 4.40 -31.65
N PHE A 23 -13.20 5.39 -31.64
CA PHE A 23 -13.42 6.23 -30.47
C PHE A 23 -14.03 5.35 -29.37
N PHE A 24 -13.23 4.95 -28.39
CA PHE A 24 -13.75 4.50 -27.11
C PHE A 24 -14.32 5.73 -26.40
N THR A 25 -15.60 6.01 -26.62
CA THR A 25 -16.36 6.90 -25.76
C THR A 25 -16.55 6.18 -24.43
N ALA A 26 -15.64 6.42 -23.48
CA ALA A 26 -15.86 6.08 -22.09
C ALA A 26 -16.95 7.01 -21.55
N SER A 27 -18.20 6.59 -21.67
CA SER A 27 -19.32 7.22 -20.98
C SER A 27 -19.16 6.94 -19.49
N LEU A 28 -18.46 7.83 -18.79
CA LEU A 28 -18.51 7.94 -17.34
C LEU A 28 -19.97 8.23 -16.97
N LEU A 29 -20.67 7.22 -16.47
CA LEU A 29 -21.98 7.38 -15.87
C LEU A 29 -21.81 8.16 -14.57
N VAL A 30 -21.91 9.48 -14.66
CA VAL A 30 -22.02 10.36 -13.50
C VAL A 30 -23.39 10.11 -12.87
N THR A 31 -23.44 9.29 -11.83
CA THR A 31 -24.63 9.17 -10.98
C THR A 31 -24.78 10.43 -10.14
N CYS A 32 -25.50 11.42 -10.67
CA CYS A 32 -25.91 12.61 -9.95
C CYS A 32 -27.04 12.27 -8.96
N ARG A 33 -26.80 12.51 -7.67
CA ARG A 33 -27.85 12.43 -6.63
C ARG A 33 -28.32 13.85 -6.32
N SER A 34 -29.43 14.27 -6.91
CA SER A 34 -30.07 15.58 -6.66
C SER A 34 -31.01 15.47 -5.45
N GLY A 35 -30.65 16.08 -4.34
CA GLY A 35 -31.44 15.98 -3.10
C GLY A 35 -31.64 17.28 -2.33
N ASP A 36 -31.23 18.45 -2.83
CA ASP A 36 -31.20 19.65 -1.99
C ASP A 36 -31.73 20.93 -2.66
N LYS A 37 -32.38 21.79 -1.87
CA LYS A 37 -33.02 23.06 -2.29
C LYS A 37 -32.02 24.06 -2.89
N THR A 38 -30.73 23.82 -2.67
CA THR A 38 -29.60 24.62 -3.13
C THR A 38 -29.29 24.39 -4.61
N GLY A 39 -29.69 23.25 -5.19
CA GLY A 39 -29.38 22.80 -6.55
C GLY A 39 -27.89 22.67 -6.89
N LEU A 40 -27.01 22.75 -5.88
CA LEU A 40 -25.62 22.36 -6.02
C LEU A 40 -25.54 20.85 -6.29
N VAL A 41 -24.67 20.42 -7.21
CA VAL A 41 -24.52 19.00 -7.56
C VAL A 41 -23.08 18.56 -7.35
N ILE A 42 -22.88 17.45 -6.63
CA ILE A 42 -21.57 16.88 -6.37
C ILE A 42 -21.16 16.00 -7.57
N CYS A 43 -19.97 16.25 -8.12
CA CYS A 43 -19.36 15.36 -9.10
C CYS A 43 -18.63 14.23 -8.38
N TRP A 44 -18.87 12.99 -8.82
CA TRP A 44 -18.29 11.78 -8.23
C TRP A 44 -17.37 11.06 -9.20
N ASN A 45 -16.24 10.58 -8.70
CA ASN A 45 -15.37 9.61 -9.38
C ASN A 45 -14.85 8.60 -8.36
N ASP A 46 -15.12 7.31 -8.54
CA ASP A 46 -14.71 6.23 -7.62
C ASP A 46 -14.97 6.55 -6.14
N ASN A 47 -16.21 6.97 -5.83
CA ASN A 47 -16.62 7.40 -4.49
C ASN A 47 -15.87 8.62 -3.94
N ARG A 48 -15.12 9.36 -4.75
CA ARG A 48 -14.51 10.65 -4.36
C ARG A 48 -15.36 11.79 -4.89
N ALA A 49 -15.63 12.79 -4.05
CA ALA A 49 -16.31 14.01 -4.45
C ALA A 49 -15.29 14.94 -5.14
N THR A 50 -15.18 14.84 -6.46
CA THR A 50 -14.13 15.49 -7.25
C THR A 50 -14.49 16.87 -7.76
N GLY A 51 -15.73 17.30 -7.57
CA GLY A 51 -16.17 18.62 -8.03
C GLY A 51 -17.54 19.02 -7.54
N LEU A 52 -17.89 20.26 -7.80
CA LEU A 52 -19.16 20.87 -7.44
C LEU A 52 -19.69 21.65 -8.64
N VAL A 53 -20.84 21.25 -9.19
CA VAL A 53 -21.59 22.05 -10.17
C VAL A 53 -22.40 23.09 -9.41
N ILE A 54 -22.13 24.34 -9.73
CA ILE A 54 -22.76 25.53 -9.17
C ILE A 54 -23.76 26.06 -10.21
N PRO A 55 -25.06 26.07 -9.90
CA PRO A 55 -26.09 26.55 -10.81
C PRO A 55 -25.85 27.98 -11.30
N GLU A 56 -26.21 28.22 -12.56
CA GLU A 56 -26.00 29.52 -13.22
C GLU A 56 -26.60 30.69 -12.44
N ARG A 57 -27.74 30.50 -11.73
CA ARG A 57 -28.36 31.51 -10.87
C ARG A 57 -27.44 32.13 -9.81
N TYR A 58 -26.37 31.45 -9.41
CA TYR A 58 -25.38 31.97 -8.47
C TYR A 58 -24.25 32.78 -9.14
N VAL A 59 -24.07 32.63 -10.45
CA VAL A 59 -22.93 33.19 -11.22
C VAL A 59 -23.34 34.12 -12.36
N VAL A 60 -24.65 34.26 -12.66
CA VAL A 60 -25.20 35.13 -13.74
C VAL A 60 -24.61 36.55 -13.76
N SER A 61 -24.34 37.13 -12.60
CA SER A 61 -23.89 38.54 -12.48
C SER A 61 -22.37 38.72 -12.43
N ILE A 62 -21.59 37.65 -12.64
CA ILE A 62 -20.13 37.67 -12.49
C ILE A 62 -19.47 37.61 -13.87
N ALA A 63 -18.71 38.65 -14.21
CA ALA A 63 -17.88 38.62 -15.42
C ALA A 63 -16.89 37.44 -15.38
N PRO A 64 -16.68 36.70 -16.48
CA PRO A 64 -15.84 35.49 -16.49
C PRO A 64 -14.45 35.69 -15.87
N ASN A 65 -13.83 36.83 -16.16
CA ASN A 65 -12.48 37.18 -15.71
C ASN A 65 -12.39 37.52 -14.21
N SER A 66 -13.51 37.60 -13.50
CA SER A 66 -13.60 37.92 -12.06
C SER A 66 -14.03 36.73 -11.20
N LEU A 67 -14.41 35.59 -11.81
CA LEU A 67 -14.96 34.43 -11.10
C LEU A 67 -14.03 33.91 -10.01
N SER A 68 -12.77 33.61 -10.34
CA SER A 68 -11.79 33.08 -9.39
C SER A 68 -11.41 34.05 -8.27
N ARG A 69 -11.69 35.35 -8.43
CA ARG A 69 -11.45 36.39 -7.43
C ARG A 69 -12.63 36.61 -6.49
N LEU A 70 -13.86 36.39 -6.98
CA LEU A 70 -15.07 36.73 -6.25
C LEU A 70 -15.76 35.51 -5.68
N LEU A 71 -15.71 34.37 -6.37
CA LEU A 71 -16.33 33.13 -5.95
C LEU A 71 -15.29 32.27 -5.22
N SER A 72 -15.67 31.72 -4.07
CA SER A 72 -14.82 30.81 -3.32
C SER A 72 -15.65 29.69 -2.72
N VAL A 73 -15.07 28.49 -2.68
CA VAL A 73 -15.62 27.37 -1.92
C VAL A 73 -14.78 27.22 -0.67
N ARG A 74 -15.42 27.18 0.50
CA ARG A 74 -14.77 27.12 1.81
C ARG A 74 -15.29 25.92 2.57
N ARG A 75 -14.47 25.36 3.46
CA ARG A 75 -14.99 24.40 4.44
C ARG A 75 -15.71 25.18 5.54
N GLN A 76 -16.84 24.69 6.02
CA GLN A 76 -17.56 25.33 7.13
C GLN A 76 -16.63 25.56 8.33
N GLY A 77 -16.64 26.78 8.86
CA GLY A 77 -15.77 27.21 9.97
C GLY A 77 -14.32 27.49 9.58
N VAL A 78 -13.96 27.46 8.29
CA VAL A 78 -12.63 27.82 7.79
C VAL A 78 -12.75 28.97 6.80
N GLU A 79 -12.04 30.06 7.06
CA GLU A 79 -12.10 31.26 6.20
C GLU A 79 -11.33 31.08 4.88
N THR A 80 -10.28 30.26 4.90
CA THR A 80 -9.45 30.00 3.72
C THR A 80 -10.24 29.24 2.66
N ALA A 81 -10.24 29.78 1.43
CA ALA A 81 -10.82 29.11 0.28
C ALA A 81 -10.03 27.85 -0.09
N ILE A 82 -10.76 26.84 -0.54
CA ILE A 82 -10.17 25.62 -1.08
C ILE A 82 -9.55 25.95 -2.43
N ALA A 83 -8.30 25.56 -2.62
CA ALA A 83 -7.62 25.67 -3.90
C ALA A 83 -8.33 24.80 -4.94
N GLY A 84 -8.60 25.36 -6.11
CA GLY A 84 -9.30 24.68 -7.20
C GLY A 84 -9.47 25.56 -8.41
N GLN A 85 -10.10 25.02 -9.44
CA GLN A 85 -10.37 25.70 -10.69
C GLN A 85 -11.88 25.84 -10.91
N PHE A 86 -12.29 26.97 -11.46
CA PHE A 86 -13.65 27.19 -11.93
C PHE A 86 -13.66 27.10 -13.45
N GLN A 87 -14.55 26.28 -13.99
CA GLN A 87 -14.74 26.09 -15.42
C GLN A 87 -16.23 26.20 -15.75
N ARG A 88 -16.55 26.87 -16.85
CA ARG A 88 -17.93 27.00 -17.30
C ARG A 88 -18.36 25.71 -18.01
N SER A 89 -19.58 25.27 -17.74
CA SER A 89 -20.20 24.06 -18.28
C SER A 89 -21.63 24.38 -18.73
N ASP A 90 -22.27 23.46 -19.45
CA ASP A 90 -23.66 23.63 -19.92
C ASP A 90 -24.68 23.68 -18.75
N GLU A 91 -24.34 23.09 -17.60
CA GLU A 91 -25.19 23.02 -16.41
C GLU A 91 -24.91 24.14 -15.37
N GLY A 92 -23.95 25.02 -15.66
CA GLY A 92 -23.52 26.11 -14.78
C GLY A 92 -22.00 26.20 -14.65
N MET A 93 -21.49 26.47 -13.45
CA MET A 93 -20.06 26.57 -13.17
C MET A 93 -19.55 25.33 -12.43
N LEU A 94 -18.63 24.59 -13.00
CA LEU A 94 -17.94 23.50 -12.33
C LEU A 94 -16.77 24.06 -11.50
N PHE A 95 -16.73 23.71 -10.23
CA PHE A 95 -15.55 23.89 -9.39
C PHE A 95 -14.86 22.54 -9.15
N GLU A 96 -13.59 22.45 -9.54
CA GLU A 96 -12.73 21.28 -9.33
C GLU A 96 -11.66 21.62 -8.30
N PRO A 97 -11.78 21.14 -7.04
CA PRO A 97 -10.75 21.37 -6.05
C PRO A 97 -9.47 20.60 -6.39
N LEU A 98 -8.31 21.14 -5.99
CA LEU A 98 -7.01 20.48 -6.14
C LEU A 98 -6.95 19.15 -5.38
N VAL A 99 -7.64 19.08 -4.25
CA VAL A 99 -7.85 17.87 -3.45
C VAL A 99 -9.35 17.60 -3.37
N PRO A 100 -9.83 16.39 -3.71
CA PRO A 100 -11.26 16.05 -3.62
C PRO A 100 -11.86 16.40 -2.26
N PHE A 101 -13.16 16.73 -2.24
CA PHE A 101 -13.85 17.06 -1.01
C PHE A 101 -13.87 15.88 -0.04
N THR A 102 -13.67 16.19 1.24
CA THR A 102 -13.72 15.23 2.35
C THR A 102 -15.17 14.84 2.63
N ARG A 103 -15.41 13.54 2.78
CA ARG A 103 -16.72 12.96 3.13
C ARG A 103 -17.17 13.43 4.52
N GLY A 104 -18.48 13.63 4.70
CA GLY A 104 -19.10 14.02 5.97
C GLY A 104 -18.84 15.47 6.40
N LEU A 105 -18.20 16.29 5.54
CA LEU A 105 -17.95 17.69 5.83
C LEU A 105 -18.90 18.59 5.03
N VAL A 106 -19.20 19.75 5.61
CA VAL A 106 -19.99 20.82 4.98
C VAL A 106 -19.06 21.82 4.31
N TYR A 107 -19.40 22.18 3.08
CA TYR A 107 -18.73 23.18 2.28
C TYR A 107 -19.67 24.31 1.93
N GLU A 108 -19.15 25.52 1.91
CA GLU A 108 -19.92 26.74 1.71
C GLU A 108 -19.46 27.42 0.42
N LEU A 109 -20.44 27.86 -0.38
CA LEU A 109 -20.21 28.69 -1.55
C LEU A 109 -20.31 30.16 -1.14
N TRP A 110 -19.27 30.93 -1.42
CA TRP A 110 -19.15 32.33 -1.04
C TRP A 110 -18.95 33.21 -2.26
N LEU A 111 -19.67 34.33 -2.30
CA LEU A 111 -19.42 35.44 -3.22
C LEU A 111 -18.93 36.65 -2.42
N ARG A 112 -17.66 36.99 -2.58
CA ARG A 112 -16.95 37.96 -1.74
C ARG A 112 -17.06 37.55 -0.26
N ASN A 113 -17.83 38.32 0.51
CA ASN A 113 -18.07 38.12 1.95
C ASN A 113 -19.51 37.68 2.25
N LYS A 114 -20.27 37.24 1.23
CA LYS A 114 -21.63 36.75 1.40
C LYS A 114 -21.68 35.26 1.08
N ARG A 115 -22.11 34.46 2.06
CA ARG A 115 -22.44 33.04 1.86
C ARG A 115 -23.68 32.94 0.96
N LEU A 116 -23.55 32.22 -0.15
CA LEU A 116 -24.63 32.00 -1.13
C LEU A 116 -25.40 30.72 -0.83
N SER A 117 -24.68 29.67 -0.47
CA SER A 117 -25.24 28.34 -0.25
C SER A 117 -24.23 27.46 0.49
N GLU A 118 -24.67 26.28 0.91
CA GLU A 118 -23.83 25.24 1.51
C GLU A 118 -24.25 23.88 0.95
N ILE A 119 -23.34 22.92 1.03
CA ILE A 119 -23.57 21.53 0.65
C ILE A 119 -22.78 20.62 1.59
N GLU A 120 -23.44 19.58 2.09
CA GLU A 120 -22.79 18.51 2.81
C GLU A 120 -22.34 17.44 1.80
N ILE A 121 -21.07 17.01 1.91
CA ILE A 121 -20.62 15.82 1.18
C ILE A 121 -21.08 14.59 1.97
N PRO A 122 -21.94 13.72 1.41
CA PRO A 122 -22.43 12.55 2.12
C PRO A 122 -21.31 11.69 2.68
N ALA A 123 -21.43 11.27 3.94
CA ALA A 123 -20.52 10.30 4.55
C ALA A 123 -20.48 8.98 3.75
N LEU A 124 -19.43 8.19 3.97
CA LEU A 124 -19.39 6.83 3.43
C LEU A 124 -20.49 5.98 4.08
N ALA A 125 -21.05 5.04 3.31
CA ALA A 125 -21.91 4.02 3.87
C ALA A 125 -21.12 3.18 4.89
N ASP A 126 -21.80 2.59 5.87
CA ASP A 126 -21.11 1.81 6.91
C ASP A 126 -20.33 0.62 6.36
N SER A 127 -20.84 -0.01 5.28
CA SER A 127 -20.13 -1.07 4.55
C SER A 127 -18.85 -0.61 3.84
N ASP A 128 -18.73 0.70 3.59
CA ASP A 128 -17.61 1.31 2.88
C ASP A 128 -16.59 1.98 3.82
N ARG A 129 -16.83 1.96 5.13
CA ARG A 129 -15.88 2.51 6.12
C ARG A 129 -14.55 1.77 6.08
N PRO A 130 -13.42 2.47 6.31
CA PRO A 130 -12.13 1.81 6.42
C PRO A 130 -12.11 0.90 7.65
N PHE A 131 -11.37 -0.21 7.56
CA PHE A 131 -11.10 -1.09 8.67
C PHE A 131 -9.68 -1.63 8.56
N LEU A 132 -9.09 -2.00 9.71
CA LEU A 132 -7.79 -2.65 9.77
C LEU A 132 -7.97 -4.13 9.40
N LYS A 133 -7.37 -4.55 8.29
CA LYS A 133 -7.36 -5.96 7.83
C LYS A 133 -6.47 -6.83 8.69
N GLY A 134 -5.32 -6.31 9.13
CA GLY A 134 -4.35 -7.08 9.89
C GLY A 134 -3.23 -6.22 10.47
N ILE A 135 -2.60 -6.78 11.49
CA ILE A 135 -1.35 -6.29 12.09
C ILE A 135 -0.36 -7.44 11.93
N TYR A 136 0.78 -7.16 11.31
CA TYR A 136 1.82 -8.16 11.08
C TYR A 136 3.14 -7.77 11.75
N PRO A 137 3.92 -8.71 12.29
CA PRO A 137 3.67 -10.17 12.29
C PRO A 137 2.43 -10.53 13.10
N SER A 138 1.73 -11.60 12.72
CA SER A 138 0.49 -11.99 13.40
C SER A 138 0.75 -12.79 14.68
N ALA A 139 1.95 -13.38 14.80
CA ALA A 139 2.36 -14.20 15.93
C ALA A 139 2.26 -13.44 17.25
N ASP A 140 1.86 -14.11 18.32
CA ASP A 140 1.72 -13.53 19.66
C ASP A 140 3.01 -13.61 20.50
N THR A 141 4.07 -14.18 19.93
CA THR A 141 5.42 -14.20 20.48
C THR A 141 6.39 -13.66 19.44
N LEU A 142 7.11 -12.59 19.78
CA LEU A 142 7.98 -11.85 18.86
C LEU A 142 9.38 -11.69 19.49
N PRO A 143 10.47 -11.61 18.72
CA PRO A 143 11.79 -11.39 19.30
C PRO A 143 11.89 -9.99 19.93
N GLU A 144 12.69 -9.82 20.99
CA GLU A 144 12.93 -8.49 21.61
C GLU A 144 13.53 -7.46 20.62
N ASN A 145 14.14 -7.94 19.54
CA ASN A 145 14.70 -7.13 18.46
C ASN A 145 13.86 -7.16 17.18
N LEU A 146 12.53 -7.35 17.30
CA LEU A 146 11.58 -7.13 16.22
C LEU A 146 11.90 -5.83 15.47
N LEU A 147 12.09 -5.92 14.16
CA LEU A 147 12.50 -4.76 13.37
C LEU A 147 11.31 -3.88 12.97
N LYS A 148 10.22 -4.49 12.51
CA LYS A 148 9.11 -3.76 11.89
C LYS A 148 7.76 -4.43 12.10
N VAL A 149 6.73 -3.60 12.00
CA VAL A 149 5.32 -3.98 12.07
C VAL A 149 4.61 -3.41 10.85
N TYR A 150 3.68 -4.18 10.29
CA TYR A 150 2.81 -3.73 9.21
C TYR A 150 1.38 -3.52 9.71
N LEU A 151 0.77 -2.41 9.31
CA LEU A 151 -0.66 -2.17 9.46
C LEU A 151 -1.30 -2.23 8.08
N GLN A 152 -2.15 -3.24 7.85
CA GLN A 152 -2.86 -3.40 6.58
C GLN A 152 -4.30 -2.91 6.72
N PHE A 153 -4.73 -2.02 5.84
CA PHE A 153 -6.03 -1.37 5.84
C PHE A 153 -6.88 -1.81 4.64
N SER A 154 -8.20 -1.62 4.76
CA SER A 154 -9.13 -1.91 3.68
C SER A 154 -9.14 -0.85 2.58
N ARG A 155 -8.66 0.36 2.87
CA ARG A 155 -8.69 1.54 1.99
C ARG A 155 -7.44 2.41 2.20
N PRO A 156 -7.12 3.30 1.25
CA PRO A 156 -6.02 4.26 1.39
C PRO A 156 -6.20 5.12 2.64
N MET A 157 -5.25 5.09 3.56
CA MET A 157 -5.32 5.85 4.81
C MET A 157 -4.69 7.25 4.67
N ARG A 158 -4.99 8.14 5.61
CA ARG A 158 -4.33 9.44 5.67
C ARG A 158 -2.92 9.32 6.25
N GLU A 159 -1.94 9.79 5.48
CA GLU A 159 -0.51 9.81 5.82
C GLU A 159 -0.10 11.04 6.66
N GLY A 160 1.15 11.03 7.12
CA GLY A 160 1.85 12.12 7.83
C GLY A 160 1.44 12.29 9.29
N GLN A 161 0.81 11.28 9.90
CA GLN A 161 0.24 11.37 11.24
C GLN A 161 0.08 10.02 11.95
N SER A 162 0.67 8.95 11.44
CA SER A 162 0.57 7.58 11.96
C SER A 162 0.87 7.49 13.46
N LEU A 163 1.93 8.15 13.93
CA LEU A 163 2.31 8.16 15.35
C LEU A 163 1.29 8.86 16.27
N ARG A 164 0.29 9.58 15.73
CA ARG A 164 -0.85 10.10 16.51
C ARG A 164 -1.92 9.04 16.76
N TYR A 165 -1.96 7.99 15.92
CA TYR A 165 -2.99 6.97 15.91
C TYR A 165 -2.48 5.59 16.31
N VAL A 166 -1.18 5.46 16.56
CA VAL A 166 -0.54 4.22 16.99
C VAL A 166 0.08 4.42 18.36
N THR A 167 -0.18 3.48 19.26
CA THR A 167 0.37 3.48 20.62
C THR A 167 0.94 2.11 20.92
N LEU A 168 2.12 2.04 21.55
CA LEU A 168 2.65 0.79 22.08
C LEU A 168 2.64 0.86 23.61
N LEU A 169 1.83 0.00 24.23
CA LEU A 169 1.69 -0.04 25.68
C LEU A 169 2.53 -1.16 26.28
N LYS A 170 3.24 -0.85 27.37
CA LYS A 170 3.91 -1.81 28.25
C LYS A 170 3.32 -1.67 29.66
N ASN A 171 2.75 -2.74 30.21
CA ASN A 171 2.10 -2.72 31.52
C ASN A 171 1.04 -1.60 31.68
N GLY A 172 0.33 -1.26 30.60
CA GLY A 172 -0.66 -0.18 30.58
C GLY A 172 -0.08 1.23 30.41
N THR A 173 1.24 1.40 30.46
CA THR A 173 1.92 2.67 30.24
C THR A 173 2.31 2.82 28.77
N ASP A 174 2.09 4.00 28.21
CA ASP A 174 2.53 4.33 26.86
C ASP A 174 4.06 4.42 26.78
N THR A 175 4.66 3.57 25.96
CA THR A 175 6.10 3.53 25.66
C THR A 175 6.41 4.03 24.25
N LEU A 176 5.45 4.67 23.56
CA LEU A 176 5.60 5.13 22.19
C LEU A 176 6.80 6.07 22.03
N SER A 177 7.01 6.98 23.01
CA SER A 177 8.15 7.91 23.00
C SER A 177 9.46 7.13 22.96
N GLY A 178 10.06 7.08 21.76
CA GLY A 178 11.33 6.42 21.49
C GLY A 178 11.25 4.98 20.98
N THR A 179 10.07 4.36 20.84
CA THR A 179 9.98 2.97 20.33
C THR A 179 10.00 2.89 18.80
N PHE A 180 9.11 3.63 18.13
CA PHE A 180 9.09 3.68 16.67
C PHE A 180 9.97 4.80 16.14
N LEU A 181 10.61 4.56 15.00
CA LEU A 181 11.33 5.58 14.25
C LEU A 181 10.34 6.52 13.56
N ASP A 182 10.40 7.82 13.86
CA ASP A 182 9.60 8.84 13.18
C ASP A 182 10.22 9.19 11.82
N LEU A 183 9.70 8.56 10.77
CA LEU A 183 10.11 8.78 9.39
C LEU A 183 9.14 9.73 8.69
N GLN A 184 9.69 10.78 8.07
CA GLN A 184 8.96 11.71 7.22
C GLN A 184 9.66 11.80 5.84
N PRO A 185 9.06 11.30 4.75
CA PRO A 185 7.72 10.72 4.68
C PRO A 185 7.60 9.35 5.37
N GLU A 186 6.38 9.00 5.77
CA GLU A 186 6.03 7.68 6.30
C GLU A 186 6.18 6.58 5.24
N LEU A 187 6.37 5.33 5.69
CA LEU A 187 6.62 4.17 4.82
C LEU A 187 5.31 3.47 4.39
N TRP A 188 4.53 4.15 3.56
CA TRP A 188 3.35 3.56 2.92
C TRP A 188 3.69 2.80 1.63
N ASP A 189 2.91 1.77 1.32
CA ASP A 189 2.84 1.22 -0.03
C ASP A 189 2.23 2.24 -1.03
N ALA A 190 2.34 1.95 -2.32
CA ALA A 190 1.86 2.86 -3.38
C ALA A 190 0.35 3.17 -3.26
N ASP A 191 -0.43 2.19 -2.79
CA ASP A 191 -1.88 2.30 -2.62
C ASP A 191 -2.28 2.94 -1.28
N ARG A 192 -1.32 3.17 -0.37
CA ARG A 192 -1.52 3.68 1.00
C ARG A 192 -2.44 2.80 1.84
N THR A 193 -2.44 1.50 1.56
CA THR A 193 -3.22 0.49 2.28
C THR A 193 -2.35 -0.34 3.21
N MET A 194 -1.03 -0.18 3.19
CA MET A 194 -0.11 -0.86 4.08
C MET A 194 0.94 0.12 4.59
N LEU A 195 0.95 0.37 5.90
CA LEU A 195 1.98 1.16 6.57
C LEU A 195 3.03 0.22 7.18
N THR A 196 4.30 0.53 6.95
CA THR A 196 5.42 -0.09 7.66
C THR A 196 5.88 0.82 8.81
N LEU A 197 5.82 0.31 10.04
CA LEU A 197 6.36 0.96 11.23
C LEU A 197 7.67 0.29 11.61
N TRP A 198 8.76 1.05 11.65
CA TRP A 198 10.04 0.54 12.15
C TRP A 198 10.17 0.82 13.64
N LEU A 199 10.49 -0.22 14.41
CA LEU A 199 11.09 0.00 15.71
C LEU A 199 12.47 0.61 15.48
N ASP A 200 12.89 1.56 16.32
CA ASP A 200 14.10 2.34 16.08
C ASP A 200 15.32 1.43 15.81
N PRO A 201 15.82 1.36 14.55
CA PRO A 201 16.94 0.50 14.21
C PRO A 201 18.22 0.85 14.96
N GLY A 202 18.39 2.13 15.33
CA GLY A 202 19.49 2.63 16.13
C GLY A 202 19.49 2.07 17.56
N ARG A 203 18.30 1.76 18.07
CA ARG A 203 18.11 1.09 19.37
C ARG A 203 18.14 -0.43 19.26
N ILE A 204 17.94 -1.02 18.08
CA ILE A 204 18.03 -2.48 17.89
C ILE A 204 19.49 -2.96 17.82
N LYS A 205 20.35 -2.18 17.19
CA LYS A 205 21.79 -2.51 17.03
C LYS A 205 22.56 -2.14 18.29
N ARG A 206 23.12 -3.16 18.96
CA ARG A 206 23.70 -3.02 20.32
C ARG A 206 24.89 -2.06 20.40
N ASN A 207 25.63 -1.93 19.31
CA ASN A 207 26.85 -1.11 19.25
C ASN A 207 26.61 0.33 18.78
N LEU A 208 25.36 0.77 18.64
CA LEU A 208 25.03 2.15 18.25
C LEU A 208 24.67 3.01 19.46
N HIS A 209 25.01 4.30 19.38
CA HIS A 209 24.76 5.28 20.43
C HIS A 209 23.31 5.28 20.97
N PRO A 210 22.24 5.18 20.13
CA PRO A 210 20.87 5.18 20.65
C PRO A 210 20.57 3.98 21.55
N ASN A 211 21.05 2.77 21.22
CA ASN A 211 20.90 1.60 22.08
C ASN A 211 21.65 1.78 23.41
N GLN A 212 22.89 2.30 23.38
CA GLN A 212 23.69 2.49 24.59
C GLN A 212 23.06 3.49 25.57
N GLN A 213 22.32 4.48 25.07
CA GLN A 213 21.66 5.50 25.89
C GLN A 213 20.26 5.10 26.35
N LEU A 214 19.47 4.47 25.47
CA LEU A 214 18.03 4.25 25.67
C LEU A 214 17.64 2.77 25.81
N GLY A 215 18.59 1.85 25.63
CA GLY A 215 18.34 0.42 25.53
C GLY A 215 17.57 0.02 24.27
N ALA A 216 17.22 -1.27 24.18
CA ALA A 216 16.41 -1.82 23.09
C ALA A 216 14.96 -1.33 23.14
N PRO A 217 14.26 -1.22 21.99
CA PRO A 217 12.86 -0.82 21.94
C PRO A 217 11.95 -1.73 22.77
N LEU A 218 12.22 -3.04 22.71
CA LEU A 218 11.49 -4.03 23.48
C LEU A 218 12.43 -4.77 24.44
N GLN A 219 11.86 -5.39 25.47
CA GLN A 219 12.60 -6.16 26.49
C GLN A 219 12.10 -7.59 26.50
N ALA A 220 12.97 -8.61 26.48
CA ALA A 220 12.56 -10.01 26.59
C ALA A 220 11.66 -10.28 27.82
N GLY A 221 10.74 -11.23 27.69
CA GLY A 221 9.79 -11.65 28.73
C GLY A 221 8.70 -10.62 29.04
N THR A 222 8.54 -9.58 28.23
CA THR A 222 7.59 -8.49 28.48
C THR A 222 6.36 -8.60 27.59
N THR A 223 5.18 -8.35 28.16
CA THR A 223 3.94 -8.22 27.38
C THR A 223 3.76 -6.80 26.88
N TYR A 224 3.52 -6.66 25.58
CA TYR A 224 3.20 -5.41 24.92
C TYR A 224 1.81 -5.46 24.29
N ARG A 225 1.21 -4.28 24.13
CA ARG A 225 -0.03 -4.11 23.37
C ARG A 225 0.11 -2.95 22.38
N LEU A 226 0.13 -3.28 21.09
CA LEU A 226 0.03 -2.31 20.01
C LEU A 226 -1.43 -1.92 19.83
N VAL A 227 -1.74 -0.63 19.86
CA VAL A 227 -3.09 -0.08 19.72
C VAL A 227 -3.13 0.80 18.47
N VAL A 228 -4.12 0.57 17.62
CA VAL A 228 -4.44 1.37 16.44
C VAL A 228 -5.80 2.04 16.70
N SER A 229 -5.78 3.36 16.81
CA SER A 229 -6.94 4.17 17.17
C SER A 229 -8.04 4.12 16.10
N GLY A 230 -9.29 3.96 16.53
CA GLY A 230 -10.47 4.05 15.68
C GLY A 230 -10.66 5.42 15.02
N GLU A 231 -9.99 6.45 15.52
CA GLU A 231 -10.09 7.83 15.01
C GLU A 231 -9.19 8.09 13.80
N TRP A 232 -8.38 7.12 13.34
CA TRP A 232 -7.52 7.31 12.18
C TRP A 232 -8.36 7.51 10.91
N PRO A 233 -8.29 8.67 10.25
CA PRO A 233 -9.04 8.92 9.02
C PRO A 233 -8.41 8.23 7.80
N ASP A 234 -9.26 7.79 6.88
CA ASP A 234 -8.84 7.44 5.52
C ASP A 234 -8.54 8.69 4.68
N ALA A 235 -8.09 8.48 3.44
CA ALA A 235 -7.81 9.56 2.50
C ALA A 235 -9.04 10.44 2.18
N GLN A 236 -10.26 9.96 2.46
CA GLN A 236 -11.52 10.70 2.27
C GLN A 236 -12.08 11.29 3.57
N GLY A 237 -11.41 11.07 4.71
CA GLY A 237 -11.76 11.58 6.03
C GLY A 237 -12.69 10.69 6.87
N ALA A 238 -13.10 9.52 6.38
CA ALA A 238 -13.85 8.57 7.20
C ALA A 238 -12.90 7.88 8.19
N THR A 239 -13.28 7.78 9.46
CA THR A 239 -12.44 7.12 10.48
C THR A 239 -12.62 5.61 10.49
N LEU A 240 -11.64 4.88 11.03
CA LEU A 240 -11.73 3.42 11.26
C LEU A 240 -12.94 3.03 12.12
N GLY A 241 -13.42 3.94 12.98
CA GLY A 241 -14.57 3.79 13.85
C GLY A 241 -14.38 2.82 15.02
N LYS A 242 -13.47 1.86 14.91
CA LYS A 242 -13.13 0.90 15.96
C LYS A 242 -11.64 0.94 16.25
N THR A 243 -11.29 1.07 17.53
CA THR A 243 -9.92 0.84 17.99
C THR A 243 -9.63 -0.65 18.00
N LEU A 244 -8.50 -1.05 17.39
CA LEU A 244 -8.00 -2.41 17.42
C LEU A 244 -6.69 -2.47 18.20
N SER A 245 -6.42 -3.63 18.80
CA SER A 245 -5.15 -3.85 19.47
C SER A 245 -4.64 -5.25 19.21
N LYS A 246 -3.32 -5.38 19.07
CA LYS A 246 -2.59 -6.65 19.11
C LYS A 246 -1.78 -6.73 20.39
N THR A 247 -1.94 -7.83 21.13
CA THR A 247 -1.10 -8.16 22.28
C THR A 247 -0.06 -9.19 21.85
N PHE A 248 1.17 -9.04 22.32
CA PHE A 248 2.22 -10.03 22.11
C PHE A 248 3.18 -10.04 23.30
N VAL A 249 3.88 -11.16 23.47
CA VAL A 249 4.99 -11.31 24.41
C VAL A 249 6.29 -11.30 23.64
N THR A 250 7.32 -10.71 24.22
CA THR A 250 8.66 -10.73 23.65
C THR A 250 9.47 -11.92 24.16
N ASP A 251 10.12 -12.62 23.25
CA ASP A 251 11.10 -13.67 23.58
C ASP A 251 12.53 -13.14 23.45
N ALA A 252 13.51 -14.04 23.59
CA ALA A 252 14.91 -13.78 23.40
C ALA A 252 15.21 -13.14 22.03
N ARG A 253 16.36 -12.47 21.98
CA ARG A 253 16.88 -11.88 20.76
C ARG A 253 17.14 -12.95 19.71
N ASP A 254 16.73 -12.67 18.48
CA ASP A 254 17.15 -13.44 17.32
C ASP A 254 18.27 -12.73 16.54
N GLY A 255 19.37 -13.43 16.32
CA GLY A 255 20.52 -12.96 15.54
C GLY A 255 20.99 -13.96 14.49
N VAL A 256 20.15 -14.94 14.15
CA VAL A 256 20.48 -15.99 13.19
C VAL A 256 19.80 -15.66 11.87
N SER A 257 20.54 -15.73 10.75
CA SER A 257 19.92 -15.52 9.45
C SER A 257 19.08 -16.72 9.02
N PRO A 258 17.93 -16.50 8.35
CA PRO A 258 17.14 -17.59 7.81
C PRO A 258 17.94 -18.38 6.77
N ASP A 259 17.87 -19.72 6.86
CA ASP A 259 18.54 -20.64 5.94
C ASP A 259 17.51 -21.41 5.09
N PRO A 260 17.41 -21.11 3.77
CA PRO A 260 16.53 -21.83 2.86
C PRO A 260 16.73 -23.35 2.82
N MET A 261 17.90 -23.86 3.19
CA MET A 261 18.13 -25.31 3.21
C MET A 261 17.32 -26.01 4.31
N GLN A 262 17.02 -25.33 5.42
CA GLN A 262 16.22 -25.87 6.52
C GLN A 262 14.71 -25.92 6.24
N TRP A 263 14.23 -25.23 5.19
CA TRP A 263 12.79 -25.15 4.91
C TRP A 263 12.25 -26.46 4.36
N SER A 264 11.08 -26.88 4.84
CA SER A 264 10.41 -28.07 4.29
C SER A 264 9.47 -27.67 3.14
N MET A 265 9.35 -28.56 2.16
CA MET A 265 8.49 -28.35 0.99
C MET A 265 7.57 -29.54 0.81
N ASN A 266 6.25 -29.29 0.79
CA ASN A 266 5.26 -30.27 0.41
C ASN A 266 4.93 -30.09 -1.08
N HIS A 267 5.35 -31.07 -1.88
CA HIS A 267 5.27 -31.02 -3.34
C HIS A 267 3.90 -31.48 -3.85
N PRO A 268 3.32 -30.76 -4.82
CA PRO A 268 2.06 -31.17 -5.43
C PRO A 268 2.27 -32.36 -6.39
N PRO A 269 1.26 -33.22 -6.60
CA PRO A 269 1.33 -34.28 -7.60
C PRO A 269 1.33 -33.75 -9.04
N PRO A 270 1.98 -34.45 -9.99
CA PRO A 270 1.95 -34.10 -11.40
C PRO A 270 0.53 -34.17 -11.97
N GLY A 271 0.25 -33.32 -12.95
CA GLY A 271 -1.06 -33.21 -13.58
C GLY A 271 -2.13 -32.51 -12.73
N THR A 272 -1.79 -32.05 -11.51
CA THR A 272 -2.75 -31.38 -10.62
C THR A 272 -2.47 -29.88 -10.51
N SER A 273 -3.46 -29.09 -10.10
CA SER A 273 -3.26 -27.69 -9.67
C SER A 273 -3.18 -27.57 -8.14
N GLN A 274 -2.83 -28.64 -7.44
CA GLN A 274 -2.62 -28.58 -5.98
C GLN A 274 -1.46 -27.62 -5.66
N PRO A 275 -1.51 -26.93 -4.52
CA PRO A 275 -0.51 -25.93 -4.22
C PRO A 275 0.82 -26.55 -3.78
N LEU A 276 1.92 -25.85 -4.07
CA LEU A 276 3.21 -26.09 -3.39
C LEU A 276 3.17 -25.37 -2.04
N VAL A 277 3.49 -26.07 -0.96
CA VAL A 277 3.55 -25.48 0.40
C VAL A 277 4.99 -25.51 0.89
N ILE A 278 5.48 -24.36 1.36
CA ILE A 278 6.82 -24.22 1.96
C ILE A 278 6.61 -23.83 3.43
N THR A 279 7.24 -24.55 4.35
CA THR A 279 7.18 -24.28 5.80
C THR A 279 8.56 -23.91 6.32
N PHE A 280 8.60 -22.84 7.11
CA PHE A 280 9.79 -22.26 7.73
C PHE A 280 9.91 -22.72 9.19
N PRO A 281 11.14 -22.73 9.76
CA PRO A 281 11.34 -22.99 11.18
C PRO A 281 10.81 -21.88 12.12
N GLU A 282 10.59 -20.69 11.57
CA GLU A 282 10.15 -19.50 12.29
C GLU A 282 9.36 -18.55 11.35
N PRO A 283 8.57 -17.60 11.90
CA PRO A 283 7.90 -16.59 11.10
C PRO A 283 8.90 -15.71 10.33
N LEU A 284 8.61 -15.45 9.06
CA LEU A 284 9.38 -14.53 8.24
C LEU A 284 8.63 -13.24 7.98
N ASP A 285 9.31 -12.27 7.37
CA ASP A 285 8.72 -10.97 7.09
C ASP A 285 7.49 -11.04 6.14
N TYR A 286 6.33 -10.57 6.62
CA TYR A 286 5.05 -10.66 5.92
C TYR A 286 5.07 -10.09 4.48
N SER A 287 5.58 -8.87 4.30
CA SER A 287 5.57 -8.24 2.97
C SER A 287 6.57 -8.93 2.04
N LEU A 288 7.76 -9.24 2.53
CA LEU A 288 8.82 -9.86 1.73
C LEU A 288 8.47 -11.30 1.34
N LEU A 289 7.72 -12.05 2.17
CA LEU A 289 7.24 -13.40 1.85
C LEU A 289 6.44 -13.46 0.54
N LEU A 290 5.67 -12.42 0.24
CA LEU A 290 4.82 -12.37 -0.96
C LEU A 290 5.58 -11.89 -2.20
N GLU A 291 6.71 -11.22 -2.02
CA GLU A 291 7.44 -10.57 -3.11
C GLU A 291 8.66 -11.35 -3.59
N THR A 292 9.35 -12.07 -2.68
CA THR A 292 10.74 -12.53 -2.89
C THR A 292 10.87 -13.93 -3.48
N PHE A 293 9.76 -14.67 -3.64
CA PHE A 293 9.77 -16.06 -4.11
C PHE A 293 9.37 -16.19 -5.59
N ARG A 294 10.14 -16.96 -6.36
CA ARG A 294 9.83 -17.30 -7.75
C ARG A 294 10.10 -18.79 -7.99
N ILE A 295 9.27 -19.43 -8.80
CA ILE A 295 9.46 -20.84 -9.20
C ILE A 295 9.80 -20.89 -10.67
N ARG A 296 10.86 -21.61 -11.02
CA ARG A 296 11.28 -21.84 -12.40
C ARG A 296 11.31 -23.33 -12.71
N ARG A 297 11.03 -23.68 -13.96
CA ARG A 297 11.28 -25.04 -14.48
C ARG A 297 12.75 -25.16 -14.89
N GLU A 298 13.15 -26.37 -15.28
CA GLU A 298 14.51 -26.68 -15.75
C GLU A 298 14.97 -25.82 -16.94
N ASP A 299 14.05 -25.50 -17.87
CA ASP A 299 14.29 -24.60 -19.00
C ASP A 299 14.32 -23.10 -18.60
N SER A 300 14.37 -22.80 -17.30
CA SER A 300 14.29 -21.46 -16.71
C SER A 300 12.98 -20.70 -16.93
N THR A 301 11.95 -21.33 -17.48
CA THR A 301 10.63 -20.70 -17.60
C THR A 301 10.01 -20.46 -16.23
N LEU A 302 9.42 -19.28 -16.04
CA LEU A 302 8.73 -18.92 -14.81
C LEU A 302 7.40 -19.67 -14.72
N VAL A 303 7.14 -20.29 -13.58
CA VAL A 303 5.82 -20.85 -13.27
C VAL A 303 4.92 -19.71 -12.81
N SER A 304 3.85 -19.46 -13.57
CA SER A 304 2.84 -18.47 -13.22
C SER A 304 1.91 -18.99 -12.12
N GLY A 305 1.61 -18.15 -11.13
CA GLY A 305 0.74 -18.48 -10.02
C GLY A 305 0.69 -17.35 -9.01
N THR A 306 0.04 -17.61 -7.88
CA THR A 306 -0.15 -16.65 -6.79
C THR A 306 0.44 -17.19 -5.49
N TRP A 307 1.06 -16.30 -4.73
CA TRP A 307 1.57 -16.59 -3.39
C TRP A 307 0.59 -16.08 -2.34
N ARG A 308 0.45 -16.85 -1.26
CA ARG A 308 -0.23 -16.44 -0.04
C ARG A 308 0.57 -16.96 1.16
N THR A 309 0.51 -16.23 2.28
CA THR A 309 1.09 -16.67 3.55
C THR A 309 0.02 -17.31 4.44
N SER A 310 0.44 -18.19 5.35
CA SER A 310 -0.37 -18.62 6.50
C SER A 310 -0.58 -17.48 7.48
N PHE A 311 -1.47 -17.69 8.45
CA PHE A 311 -1.73 -16.70 9.49
C PHE A 311 -0.46 -16.34 10.24
N ASP A 312 0.35 -17.31 10.67
CA ASP A 312 1.57 -17.16 11.49
C ASP A 312 2.84 -16.77 10.72
N GLU A 313 2.77 -16.49 9.42
CA GLU A 313 3.95 -16.24 8.57
C GLU A 313 5.01 -17.36 8.54
N GLU A 314 4.69 -18.56 9.06
CA GLU A 314 5.58 -19.72 9.06
C GLU A 314 5.43 -20.58 7.79
N LYS A 315 4.46 -20.25 6.93
CA LYS A 315 4.21 -20.99 5.69
C LYS A 315 3.84 -20.06 4.56
N ILE A 316 4.34 -20.37 3.37
CA ILE A 316 3.81 -19.83 2.13
C ILE A 316 3.26 -20.92 1.25
N VAL A 317 2.20 -20.57 0.51
CA VAL A 317 1.46 -21.46 -0.36
C VAL A 317 1.43 -20.85 -1.75
N PHE A 318 1.96 -21.58 -2.72
CA PHE A 318 1.92 -21.20 -4.12
C PHE A 318 0.83 -21.96 -4.86
N SER A 319 -0.15 -21.22 -5.40
CA SER A 319 -1.21 -21.77 -6.24
C SER A 319 -0.84 -21.52 -7.71
N SER A 320 -0.47 -22.60 -8.41
CA SER A 320 -0.11 -22.52 -9.84
C SER A 320 -1.33 -22.21 -10.71
N ALA A 321 -1.15 -21.39 -11.74
CA ALA A 321 -2.19 -21.06 -12.71
C ALA A 321 -2.51 -22.24 -13.66
N LYS A 322 -1.59 -23.19 -13.79
CA LYS A 322 -1.72 -24.39 -14.63
C LYS A 322 -1.33 -25.65 -13.84
N PRO A 323 -1.84 -26.83 -14.22
CA PRO A 323 -1.40 -28.06 -13.59
C PRO A 323 0.11 -28.26 -13.64
N TRP A 324 0.68 -28.85 -12.60
CA TRP A 324 2.10 -29.15 -12.52
C TRP A 324 2.49 -30.19 -13.55
N LEU A 325 3.63 -29.99 -14.18
CA LEU A 325 4.24 -30.98 -15.07
C LEU A 325 5.28 -31.74 -14.27
N ALA A 326 5.42 -33.05 -14.51
CA ALA A 326 6.53 -33.79 -13.92
C ALA A 326 7.88 -33.19 -14.39
N GLY A 327 8.86 -33.15 -13.50
CA GLY A 327 10.21 -32.67 -13.82
C GLY A 327 10.91 -31.89 -12.71
N ASN A 328 12.04 -31.30 -13.08
CA ASN A 328 12.90 -30.50 -12.21
C ASN A 328 12.42 -29.04 -12.13
N TYR A 329 12.45 -28.50 -10.92
CA TYR A 329 12.09 -27.12 -10.62
C TYR A 329 13.14 -26.48 -9.70
N THR A 330 13.23 -25.16 -9.78
CA THR A 330 14.06 -24.34 -8.89
C THR A 330 13.19 -23.29 -8.21
N LEU A 331 13.19 -23.30 -6.89
CA LEU A 331 12.71 -22.20 -6.07
C LEU A 331 13.85 -21.17 -5.96
N ARG A 332 13.62 -19.97 -6.49
CA ARG A 332 14.55 -18.85 -6.40
C ARG A 332 14.00 -17.84 -5.38
N ILE A 333 14.85 -17.46 -4.44
CA ILE A 333 14.50 -16.59 -3.31
C ILE A 333 15.43 -15.39 -3.34
N GLU A 334 14.89 -14.17 -3.40
CA GLU A 334 15.69 -12.96 -3.27
C GLU A 334 16.33 -12.88 -1.89
N SER A 335 17.62 -12.55 -1.83
CA SER A 335 18.38 -12.53 -0.57
C SER A 335 18.02 -11.40 0.38
N ARG A 336 17.19 -10.45 -0.07
CA ARG A 336 16.57 -9.42 0.76
C ARG A 336 15.44 -9.93 1.65
N LEU A 337 14.99 -11.18 1.47
CA LEU A 337 14.05 -11.80 2.42
C LEU A 337 14.67 -11.79 3.82
N GLU A 338 13.86 -11.38 4.79
CA GLU A 338 14.25 -11.20 6.20
C GLU A 338 13.35 -12.03 7.12
N ASP A 339 13.87 -12.38 8.29
CA ASP A 339 13.06 -12.77 9.45
C ASP A 339 12.47 -11.53 10.17
N LEU A 340 11.82 -11.76 11.32
CA LEU A 340 11.22 -10.69 12.12
C LEU A 340 12.25 -9.75 12.77
N ALA A 341 13.47 -10.22 12.97
CA ALA A 341 14.60 -9.47 13.53
C ALA A 341 15.39 -8.66 12.48
N GLY A 342 15.02 -8.79 11.20
CA GLY A 342 15.67 -8.13 10.08
C GLY A 342 16.94 -8.84 9.59
N ASN A 343 17.21 -10.07 10.04
CA ASN A 343 18.31 -10.85 9.49
C ASN A 343 17.89 -11.35 8.11
N ASN A 344 18.71 -11.08 7.09
CA ASN A 344 18.44 -11.50 5.74
C ASN A 344 19.24 -12.76 5.35
N LEU A 345 18.97 -13.34 4.18
CA LEU A 345 19.61 -14.60 3.74
C LEU A 345 21.14 -14.53 3.54
N ASN A 346 21.72 -13.34 3.58
CA ASN A 346 23.17 -13.15 3.53
C ASN A 346 23.77 -12.82 4.90
N ARG A 347 22.98 -12.26 5.83
CA ARG A 347 23.54 -11.70 7.06
C ARG A 347 22.56 -11.38 8.19
N PRO A 348 23.05 -11.43 9.45
CA PRO A 348 22.37 -10.83 10.59
C PRO A 348 22.23 -9.32 10.46
N PHE A 349 21.15 -8.77 11.03
CA PHE A 349 20.86 -7.34 11.08
C PHE A 349 21.83 -6.58 11.98
N ASP A 350 22.02 -7.10 13.20
CA ASP A 350 22.96 -6.59 14.18
C ASP A 350 24.24 -7.45 14.17
N ARG A 351 25.31 -6.88 13.62
CA ARG A 351 26.61 -7.54 13.55
C ARG A 351 27.55 -6.92 14.56
N ASP A 352 28.35 -7.77 15.18
CA ASP A 352 29.50 -7.32 15.94
C ASP A 352 30.57 -6.81 14.95
N ILE A 353 30.75 -5.49 14.92
CA ILE A 353 31.72 -4.81 14.06
C ILE A 353 33.17 -5.07 14.47
N THR A 354 33.40 -5.66 15.64
CA THR A 354 34.74 -6.01 16.13
C THR A 354 35.19 -7.40 15.67
N GLN A 355 34.26 -8.25 15.21
CA GLN A 355 34.57 -9.57 14.67
C GLN A 355 34.77 -9.50 13.16
N ASN A 356 36.04 -9.56 12.72
CA ASN A 356 36.40 -9.78 11.33
C ASN A 356 36.03 -11.22 10.90
N LYS A 357 34.75 -11.49 10.66
CA LYS A 357 34.35 -12.68 9.92
C LYS A 357 34.49 -12.40 8.42
N SER A 358 35.10 -13.34 7.71
CA SER A 358 35.24 -13.31 6.25
C SER A 358 33.90 -13.02 5.58
N ASP A 359 33.91 -12.14 4.59
CA ASP A 359 32.74 -11.76 3.81
C ASP A 359 32.05 -13.02 3.27
N THR A 360 30.90 -13.36 3.85
CA THR A 360 29.98 -14.29 3.22
C THR A 360 29.70 -13.76 1.82
N THR A 361 30.05 -14.53 0.78
CA THR A 361 29.89 -14.08 -0.61
C THR A 361 28.46 -13.63 -0.82
N PHE A 362 28.28 -12.34 -1.07
CA PHE A 362 26.97 -11.75 -1.27
C PHE A 362 26.31 -12.42 -2.47
N GLN A 363 25.12 -12.98 -2.26
CA GLN A 363 24.31 -13.54 -3.33
C GLN A 363 23.04 -12.70 -3.45
N VAL A 364 22.66 -12.35 -4.67
CA VAL A 364 21.37 -11.66 -4.92
C VAL A 364 20.19 -12.61 -4.70
N TYR A 365 20.42 -13.91 -4.93
CA TYR A 365 19.40 -14.94 -4.77
C TYR A 365 19.99 -16.19 -4.12
N LYS A 366 19.15 -16.88 -3.35
CA LYS A 366 19.35 -18.28 -2.95
C LYS A 366 18.47 -19.16 -3.82
N GLU A 367 18.93 -20.38 -4.10
CA GLU A 367 18.18 -21.34 -4.93
C GLU A 367 18.03 -22.67 -4.19
N LYS A 368 16.83 -23.26 -4.29
CA LYS A 368 16.54 -24.60 -3.79
C LYS A 368 15.90 -25.41 -4.91
N ARG A 369 16.52 -26.52 -5.28
CA ARG A 369 16.00 -27.43 -6.31
C ARG A 369 14.97 -28.38 -5.71
N PHE A 370 13.93 -28.70 -6.46
CA PHE A 370 12.94 -29.72 -6.11
C PHE A 370 12.39 -30.41 -7.36
N GLN A 371 11.66 -31.50 -7.16
CA GLN A 371 11.09 -32.30 -8.24
C GLN A 371 9.60 -32.54 -8.02
N ILE A 372 8.84 -32.48 -9.11
CA ILE A 372 7.47 -32.98 -9.17
C ILE A 372 7.51 -34.35 -9.84
N ARG A 373 7.03 -35.39 -9.15
CA ARG A 373 7.10 -36.79 -9.59
C ARG A 373 5.74 -37.46 -9.60
#